data_AF-A0A1M6UAW8-F1
#
_entry.id   AF-A0A1M6UAW8-F1
#
_cell.length_a   1.000
_cell.length_b   1.000
_cell.length_c   1.000
_cell.angle_alpha   90.00
_cell.angle_beta   90.00
_cell.angle_gamma   90.00
#
_symmetry.space_group_name_H-M   'P 1'
#
loop_
_entity.id
_entity.type
_entity.pdbx_description
1 polymer ?
#
loop_
_entity_poly.entity_id
_entity_poly.type
_entity_poly.pdbx_seq_one_letter_code
_entity_poly.pdbx_strand_id
1 'polypeptide(L)'
;MKKLILILSIVVLNTSCHSNQAIKNEDKSEQKMFQHRITVKDLENSKPIVVKTDKGYMNVYSVIIYTDNPSELEEKGIAVQSKSTRFVTALIKKEDLEKIYQLKSVKSISLPKMDYLHDDKLN
;
A
#
# COMPACT_ATOMS: atom_id res chain seq x y z
N MET A 1 25.62 -38.70 -61.08
CA MET A 1 25.02 -39.65 -60.12
C MET A 1 25.27 -39.13 -58.71
N LYS A 2 24.27 -39.27 -57.83
CA LYS A 2 24.21 -38.90 -56.40
C LYS A 2 24.31 -37.40 -56.06
N LYS A 3 23.14 -36.75 -56.05
CA LYS A 3 22.86 -35.51 -55.32
C LYS A 3 22.95 -35.81 -53.82
N LEU A 4 23.85 -35.12 -53.12
CA LEU A 4 24.00 -35.20 -51.67
C LEU A 4 22.97 -34.24 -51.05
N ILE A 5 21.82 -34.80 -50.63
CA ILE A 5 20.80 -34.07 -49.88
C ILE A 5 21.21 -34.15 -48.41
N LEU A 6 21.74 -33.04 -47.88
CA LEU A 6 22.05 -32.90 -46.46
C LEU A 6 20.73 -32.59 -45.74
N ILE A 7 20.15 -33.61 -45.11
CA ILE A 7 18.90 -33.48 -44.35
C ILE A 7 19.21 -32.70 -43.07
N LEU A 8 18.56 -31.53 -42.96
CA LEU A 8 18.55 -30.62 -41.83
C LEU A 8 18.01 -31.33 -40.58
N SER A 9 18.89 -31.79 -39.69
CA SER A 9 18.50 -32.29 -38.38
C SER A 9 18.19 -31.12 -37.45
N ILE A 10 16.90 -30.79 -37.31
CA ILE A 10 16.38 -29.89 -36.28
C ILE A 10 16.55 -30.59 -34.94
N VAL A 11 17.61 -30.26 -34.22
CA VAL A 11 17.80 -30.68 -32.82
C VAL A 11 16.92 -29.80 -31.96
N VAL A 12 15.70 -30.25 -31.68
CA VAL A 12 14.84 -29.68 -30.64
C VAL A 12 15.34 -30.24 -29.30
N LEU A 13 16.21 -29.51 -28.62
CA LEU A 13 16.53 -29.78 -27.22
C LEU A 13 15.32 -29.35 -26.38
N ASN A 14 14.43 -30.30 -26.11
CA ASN A 14 13.48 -30.23 -25.01
C ASN A 14 14.27 -30.34 -23.70
N THR A 15 14.66 -29.20 -23.10
CA THR A 15 14.98 -29.18 -21.67
C THR A 15 13.66 -29.19 -20.91
N SER A 16 13.31 -30.39 -20.45
CA SER A 16 12.22 -30.68 -19.53
C SER A 16 12.34 -29.93 -18.21
N CYS A 17 11.18 -29.54 -17.67
CA CYS A 17 10.94 -28.90 -16.38
C CYS A 17 11.85 -29.33 -15.22
N HIS A 18 12.38 -28.34 -14.52
CA HIS A 18 12.32 -28.35 -13.06
C HIS A 18 11.73 -27.01 -12.61
N SER A 19 10.39 -26.97 -12.47
CA SER A 19 9.77 -25.86 -11.75
C SER A 19 10.14 -26.05 -10.28
N ASN A 20 11.00 -25.19 -9.75
CA ASN A 20 11.04 -25.01 -8.31
C ASN A 20 9.68 -24.44 -7.90
N GLN A 21 8.85 -25.29 -7.31
CA GLN A 21 7.67 -24.85 -6.58
C GLN A 21 8.15 -24.13 -5.32
N ALA A 22 8.53 -22.87 -5.46
CA ALA A 22 8.50 -21.94 -4.36
C ALA A 22 7.03 -21.68 -4.05
N ILE A 23 6.55 -22.38 -3.00
CA ILE A 23 5.43 -22.06 -2.12
C ILE A 23 4.40 -21.09 -2.72
N LYS A 24 3.34 -21.63 -3.34
CA LYS A 24 2.11 -20.92 -3.71
C LYS A 24 1.29 -20.53 -2.46
N ASN A 25 1.79 -19.64 -1.62
CA ASN A 25 1.01 -19.06 -0.51
C ASN A 25 1.12 -17.52 -0.41
N GLU A 26 1.54 -16.81 -1.45
CA GLU A 26 1.69 -15.34 -1.38
C GLU A 26 0.60 -14.51 -2.09
N ASP A 27 -0.33 -15.09 -2.86
CA ASP A 27 -1.18 -14.28 -3.76
C ASP A 27 -2.68 -14.21 -3.38
N LYS A 28 -3.03 -14.31 -2.09
CA LYS A 28 -4.41 -14.06 -1.63
C LYS A 28 -4.53 -13.15 -0.40
N SER A 29 -3.49 -13.02 0.41
CA SER A 29 -3.49 -12.08 1.53
C SER A 29 -3.23 -10.65 1.06
N GLU A 30 -2.35 -10.45 0.07
CA GLU A 30 -2.04 -9.13 -0.48
C GLU A 30 -3.26 -8.50 -1.17
N GLN A 31 -3.98 -9.25 -2.01
CA GLN A 31 -5.15 -8.74 -2.74
C GLN A 31 -6.29 -8.28 -1.81
N LYS A 32 -6.42 -8.85 -0.61
CA LYS A 32 -7.39 -8.41 0.40
C LYS A 32 -6.98 -7.14 1.16
N MET A 33 -5.69 -6.78 1.17
CA MET A 33 -5.22 -5.54 1.81
C MET A 33 -5.44 -4.29 0.95
N PHE A 34 -5.60 -4.43 -0.37
CA PHE A 34 -5.63 -3.30 -1.32
C PHE A 34 -6.97 -2.55 -1.44
N GLN A 35 -7.99 -2.89 -0.65
CA GLN A 35 -9.32 -2.26 -0.75
C GLN A 35 -9.84 -1.69 0.58
N HIS A 36 -9.00 -1.62 1.63
CA HIS A 36 -9.45 -1.01 2.87
C HIS A 36 -9.41 0.53 2.75
N ARG A 37 -10.60 1.14 2.78
CA ARG A 37 -10.82 2.58 2.83
C ARG A 37 -11.50 2.90 4.16
N ILE A 38 -10.79 3.56 5.06
CA ILE A 38 -11.29 3.91 6.40
C ILE A 38 -12.46 4.91 6.35
N THR A 39 -13.54 4.64 7.05
CA THR A 39 -14.71 5.53 7.08
C THR A 39 -14.53 6.66 8.09
N VAL A 40 -15.42 7.66 8.04
CA VAL A 40 -15.52 8.69 9.09
C VAL A 40 -15.72 8.06 10.48
N LYS A 41 -16.49 6.97 10.55
CA LYS A 41 -16.71 6.22 11.79
C LYS A 41 -15.43 5.59 12.32
N ASP A 42 -14.54 5.13 11.45
CA ASP A 42 -13.24 4.59 11.86
C ASP A 42 -12.35 5.69 12.46
N LEU A 43 -12.40 6.91 11.90
CA LEU A 43 -11.73 8.06 12.51
C LEU A 43 -12.31 8.39 13.88
N GLU A 44 -13.65 8.40 14.02
CA GLU A 44 -14.33 8.68 15.28
C GLU A 44 -14.02 7.68 16.38
N ASN A 45 -13.86 6.41 16.01
CA ASN A 45 -13.45 5.35 16.93
C ASN A 45 -11.95 5.38 17.27
N SER A 46 -11.16 6.19 16.54
CA SER A 46 -9.73 6.36 16.78
C SER A 46 -9.44 7.58 17.68
N LYS A 47 -8.30 7.57 18.36
CA LYS A 47 -7.88 8.69 19.21
C LYS A 47 -7.42 9.86 18.34
N PRO A 48 -8.08 11.04 18.41
CA PRO A 48 -7.64 12.21 17.67
C PRO A 48 -6.35 12.78 18.27
N ILE A 49 -5.55 13.40 17.41
CA ILE A 49 -4.42 14.25 17.78
C ILE A 49 -4.94 15.69 17.85
N VAL A 50 -4.73 16.35 18.98
CA VAL A 50 -5.08 17.76 19.15
C VAL A 50 -3.88 18.60 18.72
N VAL A 51 -4.05 19.44 17.69
CA VAL A 51 -3.03 20.37 17.22
C VAL A 51 -3.45 21.81 17.50
N LYS A 52 -2.48 22.66 17.88
CA LYS A 52 -2.68 24.09 18.08
C LYS A 52 -2.38 24.83 16.79
N THR A 53 -3.31 25.68 16.37
CA THR A 53 -3.20 26.58 15.20
C THR A 53 -3.36 28.02 15.64
N ASP A 54 -3.14 28.95 14.71
CA ASP A 54 -3.48 30.36 14.84
C ASP A 54 -4.98 30.59 15.15
N LYS A 55 -5.85 29.70 14.67
CA LYS A 55 -7.31 29.73 14.84
C LYS A 55 -7.80 28.96 16.08
N GLY A 56 -6.89 28.49 16.92
CA GLY A 56 -7.20 27.70 18.13
C GLY A 56 -6.82 26.22 17.99
N TYR A 57 -7.46 25.36 18.78
CA TYR A 57 -7.18 23.93 18.78
C TYR A 57 -8.09 23.19 17.81
N MET A 58 -7.54 22.19 17.14
CA MET A 58 -8.30 21.35 16.22
C MET A 58 -7.90 19.89 16.34
N ASN A 59 -8.87 19.00 16.10
CA ASN A 59 -8.65 17.57 16.07
C ASN A 59 -8.26 17.13 14.66
N VAL A 60 -7.18 16.36 14.56
CA VAL A 60 -6.74 15.69 13.34
C VAL A 60 -6.50 14.20 13.62
N TYR A 61 -6.37 13.42 12.56
CA TYR A 61 -6.16 11.99 12.63
C TYR A 61 -4.91 11.63 11.83
N SER A 62 -4.03 10.83 12.44
CA SER A 62 -2.88 10.27 11.74
C SER A 62 -3.35 9.12 10.86
N VAL A 63 -2.97 9.14 9.58
CA VAL A 63 -3.29 8.10 8.61
C VAL A 63 -2.07 7.74 7.78
N ILE A 64 -2.08 6.51 7.27
CA ILE A 64 -1.16 6.05 6.24
C ILE A 64 -1.95 6.01 4.93
N ILE A 65 -1.49 6.74 3.92
CA ILE A 65 -2.13 6.81 2.60
C ILE A 65 -1.21 6.12 1.60
N TYR A 66 -1.67 5.03 1.01
CA TYR A 66 -0.92 4.32 -0.04
C TYR A 66 -1.20 4.98 -1.38
N THR A 67 -0.18 5.61 -1.94
CA THR A 67 -0.24 6.35 -3.20
C THR A 67 1.13 6.27 -3.90
N ASP A 68 1.11 6.35 -5.23
CA ASP A 68 2.30 6.56 -6.06
C ASP A 68 2.52 8.04 -6.42
N ASN A 69 1.60 8.94 -6.04
CA ASN A 69 1.71 10.38 -6.28
C ASN A 69 1.45 11.22 -5.00
N PRO A 70 2.42 11.28 -4.07
CA PRO A 70 2.32 12.09 -2.85
C PRO A 70 1.99 13.57 -3.07
N SER A 71 2.47 14.18 -4.16
CA SER A 71 2.30 15.60 -4.43
C SER A 71 0.83 15.98 -4.66
N GLU A 72 0.04 15.08 -5.26
CA GLU A 72 -1.40 15.32 -5.48
C GLU A 72 -2.16 15.48 -4.16
N LEU A 73 -1.72 14.86 -3.07
CA LEU A 73 -2.31 15.03 -1.73
C LEU A 73 -2.04 16.43 -1.19
N GLU A 74 -0.82 16.93 -1.31
CA GLU A 74 -0.42 18.26 -0.83
C GLU A 74 -1.16 19.37 -1.59
N GLU A 75 -1.33 19.21 -2.91
CA GLU A 75 -2.12 20.11 -3.76
C GLU A 75 -3.60 20.18 -3.34
N LYS A 76 -4.13 19.12 -2.71
CA LYS A 76 -5.48 19.09 -2.12
C LYS A 76 -5.53 19.63 -0.69
N GLY A 77 -4.41 20.12 -0.17
CA GLY A 77 -4.30 20.67 1.18
C GLY A 77 -4.19 19.61 2.28
N ILE A 78 -3.82 18.37 1.94
CA ILE A 78 -3.57 17.31 2.92
C ILE A 78 -2.20 17.52 3.58
N ALA A 79 -2.15 17.50 4.91
CA ALA A 79 -0.92 17.73 5.67
C ALA A 79 -0.05 16.46 5.73
N VAL A 80 0.70 16.20 4.66
CA VAL A 80 1.69 15.10 4.58
C VAL A 80 2.82 15.34 5.60
N GLN A 81 3.08 14.32 6.42
CA GLN A 81 4.12 14.34 7.47
C GLN A 81 5.41 13.66 7.01
N SER A 82 5.29 12.57 6.26
CA SER A 82 6.45 11.86 5.69
C SER A 82 6.10 11.20 4.37
N LYS A 83 7.09 11.10 3.48
CA LYS A 83 6.96 10.47 2.16
C LYS A 83 7.84 9.22 2.08
N SER A 84 7.27 8.14 1.55
CA SER A 84 7.96 6.92 1.14
C SER A 84 7.60 6.62 -0.32
N THR A 85 8.28 5.67 -0.94
CA THR A 85 8.07 5.31 -2.36
C THR A 85 6.64 4.83 -2.65
N ARG A 86 5.95 4.23 -1.67
CA ARG A 86 4.64 3.58 -1.87
C ARG A 86 3.53 4.10 -0.97
N PHE A 87 3.85 4.99 -0.04
CA PHE A 87 2.89 5.54 0.90
C PHE A 87 3.39 6.85 1.50
N VAL A 88 2.47 7.59 2.09
CA VAL A 88 2.77 8.74 2.93
C VAL A 88 2.12 8.56 4.31
N THR A 89 2.67 9.22 5.32
CA THR A 89 1.93 9.50 6.54
C THR A 89 1.37 10.90 6.46
N ALA A 90 0.15 11.11 6.94
CA ALA A 90 -0.52 12.41 6.87
C ALA A 90 -1.39 12.65 8.10
N LEU A 91 -1.62 13.93 8.41
CA LEU A 91 -2.65 14.38 9.32
C LEU A 91 -3.86 14.84 8.50
N ILE A 92 -5.02 14.26 8.78
CA ILE A 92 -6.27 14.57 8.09
C ILE A 92 -7.35 14.99 9.06
N LYS A 93 -8.28 15.82 8.58
CA LYS A 93 -9.59 15.99 9.21
C LYS A 93 -10.59 14.99 8.64
N LYS A 94 -11.77 14.88 9.25
CA LYS A 94 -12.82 13.96 8.76
C LYS A 94 -13.26 14.31 7.33
N GLU A 95 -13.42 15.60 7.07
CA GLU A 95 -13.82 16.15 5.76
C GLU A 95 -12.79 15.92 4.65
N ASP A 96 -11.54 15.61 5.00
CA ASP A 96 -10.50 15.35 4.00
C ASP A 96 -10.63 13.96 3.36
N LEU A 97 -11.32 13.02 4.00
CA LEU A 97 -11.53 11.67 3.44
C LEU A 97 -12.20 11.72 2.06
N GLU A 98 -13.21 12.59 1.88
CA GLU A 98 -13.90 12.73 0.60
C GLU A 98 -12.95 13.19 -0.50
N LYS A 99 -12.09 14.17 -0.21
CA LYS A 99 -11.08 14.67 -1.15
C LYS A 99 -10.11 13.56 -1.54
N ILE A 100 -9.63 12.80 -0.56
CA ILE A 100 -8.67 11.72 -0.78
C ILE A 100 -9.30 10.59 -1.61
N TYR A 101 -10.59 10.28 -1.40
CA TYR A 101 -11.29 9.24 -2.16
C TYR A 101 -11.56 9.54 -3.63
N GLN A 102 -11.52 10.81 -4.00
CA GLN A 102 -11.62 11.26 -5.38
C GLN A 102 -10.29 11.12 -6.15
N LEU A 103 -9.17 10.90 -5.46
CA LEU A 103 -7.85 10.78 -6.08
C LEU A 103 -7.63 9.35 -6.60
N LYS A 104 -7.38 9.24 -7.91
CA LYS A 104 -7.12 7.94 -8.56
C LYS A 104 -5.76 7.35 -8.19
N SER A 105 -4.79 8.19 -7.81
CA SER A 105 -3.46 7.76 -7.34
C SER A 105 -3.50 7.09 -5.96
N VAL A 106 -4.58 7.29 -5.19
CA VAL A 106 -4.74 6.72 -3.85
C VAL A 106 -5.33 5.32 -3.97
N LYS A 107 -4.53 4.35 -3.54
CA LYS A 107 -4.89 2.92 -3.59
C LYS A 107 -5.66 2.52 -2.35
N SER A 108 -5.21 2.93 -1.17
CA SER A 108 -5.88 2.64 0.10
C SER A 108 -5.47 3.63 1.19
N ILE A 109 -6.25 3.66 2.28
CA ILE A 109 -5.97 4.48 3.47
C ILE A 109 -6.15 3.58 4.69
N SER A 110 -5.22 3.65 5.63
CA SER A 110 -5.30 2.91 6.89
C SER A 110 -4.97 3.78 8.09
N LEU A 111 -5.56 3.47 9.24
CA LEU A 111 -5.11 3.99 10.52
C LEU A 111 -3.79 3.30 10.92
N PRO A 112 -2.84 4.02 11.54
CA PRO A 112 -1.68 3.41 12.18
C PRO A 112 -2.13 2.35 13.19
N LYS A 113 -1.49 1.19 13.16
CA LYS A 113 -1.71 0.14 14.16
C LYS A 113 -0.64 0.27 15.23
N MET A 114 -1.07 0.22 16.48
CA MET A 114 -0.16 0.05 17.60
C MET A 114 0.09 -1.44 17.74
N ASP A 115 1.32 -1.88 17.46
CA ASP A 115 1.74 -3.22 17.85
C ASP A 115 2.11 -3.18 19.32
N TYR A 116 1.38 -3.94 20.15
CA TYR A 116 1.79 -4.16 21.52
C TYR A 116 2.94 -5.17 21.51
N LEU A 117 4.11 -4.74 21.96
CA LEU A 117 5.19 -5.67 22.29
C LEU A 117 4.64 -6.65 23.34
N HIS A 118 4.61 -7.93 23.01
CA HIS A 118 4.43 -8.96 24.02
C HIS A 118 5.74 -9.00 24.82
N ASP A 119 5.76 -8.39 26.00
CA ASP A 119 6.82 -8.61 26.98
C ASP A 119 6.69 -10.02 27.55
N ASP A 120 6.97 -11.01 26.70
CA ASP A 120 7.24 -12.37 27.13
C ASP A 120 8.63 -12.36 27.77
N LYS A 121 8.67 -12.06 29.08
CA LYS A 121 9.75 -12.24 30.09
C LYS A 121 10.09 -10.98 30.89
N LEU A 122 9.15 -10.55 31.72
CA LEU A 122 9.46 -9.90 33.00
C LEU A 122 8.67 -10.62 34.09
N ASN A 123 9.09 -11.85 34.43
CA ASN A 123 8.93 -12.52 35.73
C ASN A 123 9.68 -13.86 35.71
#